data_AF-A0A2J6HVY8-F1
#
_entry.id   AF-A0A2J6HVY8-F1
#
_cell.length_a   1.000
_cell.length_b   1.000
_cell.length_c   1.000
_cell.angle_alpha   90.00
_cell.angle_beta   90.00
_cell.angle_gamma   90.00
#
_symmetry.space_group_name_H-M   'P 1'
#
loop_
_entity.id
_entity.type
_entity.pdbx_description
1 polymer ?
#
loop_
_entity_poly.entity_id
_entity_poly.type
_entity_poly.pdbx_seq_one_letter_code
_entity_poly.pdbx_strand_id
1 'polypeptide(L)'
;DPWLGIPVKWPQISNARLIIESGIDKYRIDPSQGTHFFQNLTSFRVGYFTINPFINDGYYDIDFLDSQKAVFENDTVRHIHFKKPLQIVIDGKKNTGVVLKPGYKYNKSKRK
;
A
#
# COMPACT_ATOMS: atom_id res chain seq x y z
N ASP A 1 -10.47 7.21 -19.01
CA ASP A 1 -9.96 6.24 -19.99
C ASP A 1 -10.09 4.83 -19.42
N PRO A 2 -10.69 3.86 -20.13
CA PRO A 2 -10.83 2.47 -19.67
C PRO A 2 -9.47 1.77 -19.43
N TRP A 3 -8.40 2.38 -19.92
CA TRP A 3 -7.02 1.92 -19.85
C TRP A 3 -6.22 2.50 -18.68
N LEU A 4 -6.78 3.49 -17.96
CA LEU A 4 -6.14 4.07 -16.77
C LEU A 4 -6.68 3.35 -15.52
N GLY A 5 -5.98 2.30 -15.11
CA GLY A 5 -6.27 1.62 -13.86
C GLY A 5 -5.72 0.20 -13.81
N ILE A 6 -5.39 -0.26 -12.61
CA ILE A 6 -5.10 -1.68 -12.38
C ILE A 6 -6.44 -2.43 -12.55
N PRO A 7 -6.51 -3.50 -13.37
CA PRO A 7 -7.76 -4.20 -13.69
C PRO A 7 -8.24 -5.07 -12.51
N VAL A 8 -8.61 -4.44 -11.40
CA VAL A 8 -9.11 -5.09 -10.18
C VAL A 8 -10.52 -4.63 -9.85
N LYS A 9 -11.37 -5.56 -9.45
CA LYS A 9 -12.71 -5.32 -8.92
C LYS A 9 -12.65 -5.24 -7.41
N TRP A 10 -13.52 -4.43 -6.79
CA TRP A 10 -13.57 -4.28 -5.33
C TRP A 10 -13.60 -5.61 -4.55
N PRO A 11 -14.40 -6.64 -4.92
CA PRO A 11 -14.41 -7.91 -4.20
C PRO A 11 -13.06 -8.64 -4.17
N GLN A 12 -12.15 -8.35 -5.10
CA GLN A 12 -10.82 -8.94 -5.15
C GLN A 12 -9.86 -8.31 -4.14
N ILE A 13 -10.12 -7.08 -3.71
CA ILE A 13 -9.25 -6.29 -2.81
C ILE A 13 -9.92 -5.90 -1.48
N SER A 14 -11.20 -6.25 -1.30
CA SER A 14 -12.03 -5.80 -0.17
C SER A 14 -11.56 -6.25 1.22
N ASN A 15 -10.73 -7.30 1.27
CA ASN A 15 -10.15 -7.81 2.53
C ASN A 15 -8.77 -7.21 2.86
N ALA A 16 -8.26 -6.29 2.05
CA ALA A 16 -7.00 -5.61 2.33
C ALA A 16 -7.08 -4.81 3.64
N ARG A 17 -5.97 -4.75 4.39
CA ARG A 17 -5.83 -3.86 5.55
C ARG A 17 -5.18 -2.52 5.19
N LEU A 18 -4.39 -2.53 4.13
CA LEU A 18 -3.73 -1.36 3.56
C LEU A 18 -3.57 -1.60 2.06
N ILE A 19 -3.88 -0.58 1.27
CA ILE A 19 -3.58 -0.49 -0.16
C ILE A 19 -2.58 0.65 -0.33
N ILE A 20 -1.57 0.44 -1.16
CA ILE A 20 -0.56 1.44 -1.49
C ILE A 20 -0.59 1.63 -3.01
N GLU A 21 -0.90 2.84 -3.46
CA GLU A 21 -0.71 3.25 -4.85
C GLU A 21 0.60 4.01 -4.96
N SER A 22 1.50 3.55 -5.84
CA SER A 22 2.73 4.26 -6.15
C SER A 22 2.61 4.97 -7.50
N GLY A 23 3.10 6.20 -7.57
CA GLY A 23 3.37 6.87 -8.84
C GLY A 23 4.35 6.08 -9.71
N ILE A 24 4.28 6.34 -11.02
CA ILE A 24 5.14 5.75 -12.05
C ILE A 24 6.03 6.85 -12.63
N ASP A 25 7.29 6.53 -12.97
CA ASP A 25 8.22 7.50 -13.56
C ASP A 25 7.61 8.16 -14.80
N LYS A 26 7.69 9.49 -14.90
CA LYS A 26 7.20 10.31 -16.03
C LYS A 26 5.69 10.28 -16.28
N TYR A 27 4.89 9.62 -15.44
CA TYR A 27 3.43 9.64 -15.54
C TYR A 27 2.82 10.32 -14.30
N ARG A 28 2.11 11.43 -14.54
CA ARG A 28 1.19 12.00 -13.54
C ARG A 28 -0.17 11.35 -13.70
N ILE A 29 -0.35 10.23 -13.01
CA ILE A 29 -1.66 9.60 -12.85
C ILE A 29 -2.15 9.98 -11.47
N ASP A 30 -3.31 10.63 -11.41
CA ASP A 30 -3.96 10.85 -10.12
C ASP A 30 -4.35 9.49 -9.53
N PRO A 31 -4.15 9.28 -8.21
CA PRO A 31 -4.58 8.06 -7.55
C PRO A 31 -6.07 7.75 -7.78
N SER A 32 -6.51 6.53 -7.43
CA SER A 32 -7.93 6.17 -7.51
C SER A 32 -8.81 7.13 -6.67
N GLN A 33 -9.56 8.01 -7.35
CA GLN A 33 -10.33 9.13 -6.73
C GLN A 33 -11.85 9.03 -6.94
N GLY A 34 -12.42 7.82 -6.85
CA GLY A 34 -13.87 7.61 -6.98
C GLY A 34 -14.61 7.65 -5.63
N THR A 35 -15.78 8.30 -5.56
CA THR A 35 -16.61 8.34 -4.33
C THR A 35 -16.94 6.94 -3.80
N HIS A 36 -17.29 5.99 -4.67
CA HIS A 36 -17.54 4.60 -4.27
C HIS A 36 -16.29 3.90 -3.73
N PHE A 37 -15.12 4.18 -4.31
CA PHE A 37 -13.86 3.63 -3.82
C PHE A 37 -13.52 4.17 -2.43
N PHE A 38 -13.68 5.47 -2.21
CA PHE A 38 -13.46 6.08 -0.90
C PHE A 38 -14.46 5.60 0.17
N GLN A 39 -15.75 5.47 -0.18
CA GLN A 39 -16.76 4.89 0.70
C GLN A 39 -16.38 3.47 1.11
N ASN A 40 -15.90 2.67 0.16
CA ASN A 40 -15.41 1.33 0.44
C ASN A 40 -14.20 1.32 1.39
N LEU A 41 -13.17 2.16 1.13
CA LEU A 41 -12.01 2.26 2.02
C LEU A 41 -12.41 2.59 3.46
N THR A 42 -13.31 3.56 3.64
CA THR A 42 -13.77 4.00 4.96
C THR A 42 -14.65 2.96 5.66
N SER A 43 -15.62 2.36 4.94
CA SER A 43 -16.51 1.33 5.49
C SER A 43 -15.76 0.07 5.93
N PHE A 44 -14.75 -0.36 5.19
CA PHE A 44 -13.97 -1.56 5.48
C PHE A 44 -12.71 -1.29 6.32
N ARG A 45 -12.49 -0.03 6.72
CA ARG A 45 -11.32 0.44 7.49
C ARG A 45 -9.99 0.05 6.83
N VAL A 46 -9.93 0.21 5.52
CA VAL A 46 -8.74 -0.05 4.70
C VAL A 46 -7.86 1.19 4.76
N GLY A 47 -6.63 1.04 5.22
CA GLY A 47 -5.63 2.10 5.06
C GLY A 47 -5.35 2.33 3.59
N TYR A 48 -5.12 3.58 3.20
CA TYR A 48 -4.82 3.92 1.82
C TYR A 48 -3.67 4.89 1.77
N PHE A 49 -2.54 4.45 1.22
CA PHE A 49 -1.37 5.30 1.01
C PHE A 49 -1.23 5.58 -0.47
N THR A 50 -0.94 6.84 -0.78
CA THR A 50 -0.49 7.28 -2.09
C THR A 50 0.94 7.76 -1.91
N ILE A 51 1.87 7.14 -2.62
CA ILE A 51 3.29 7.52 -2.58
C ILE A 51 3.78 7.80 -3.99
N ASN A 52 4.79 8.65 -4.10
CA ASN A 52 5.49 8.90 -5.35
C ASN A 52 7.00 9.01 -5.08
N PRO A 53 7.74 7.88 -5.17
CA PRO A 53 9.18 7.87 -4.94
C PRO A 53 9.96 8.82 -5.86
N PHE A 54 9.45 9.12 -7.06
CA PHE A 54 10.12 9.96 -8.06
C PHE A 54 10.14 11.46 -7.70
N ILE A 55 9.27 11.89 -6.79
CA ILE A 55 9.26 13.26 -6.24
C ILE A 55 9.58 13.27 -4.74
N ASN A 56 10.13 12.17 -4.21
CA ASN A 56 10.43 11.96 -2.79
C ASN A 56 9.20 12.04 -1.85
N ASP A 57 8.01 11.68 -2.35
CA ASP A 57 6.79 11.61 -1.55
C ASP A 57 6.54 10.17 -1.07
N GLY A 58 7.20 9.77 0.01
CA GLY A 58 7.16 8.40 0.52
C GLY A 58 8.00 7.42 -0.32
N TYR A 59 8.16 6.21 0.20
CA TYR A 59 8.98 5.16 -0.43
C TYR A 59 8.54 3.77 0.02
N TYR A 60 9.02 2.78 -0.72
CA TYR A 60 8.95 1.36 -0.39
C TYR A 60 10.24 0.70 -0.85
N ASP A 61 10.60 -0.39 -0.19
CA ASP A 61 11.84 -1.11 -0.45
C ASP A 61 11.56 -2.27 -1.40
N ILE A 62 11.66 -1.99 -2.70
CA ILE A 62 11.40 -2.97 -3.77
C ILE A 62 12.36 -4.14 -3.66
N ASP A 63 13.66 -3.87 -3.52
CA ASP A 63 14.69 -4.91 -3.43
C ASP A 63 14.39 -5.89 -2.28
N PHE A 64 13.94 -5.36 -1.13
CA PHE A 64 13.48 -6.19 -0.03
C PHE A 64 12.25 -7.04 -0.40
N LEU A 65 11.23 -6.47 -1.06
CA LEU A 65 10.02 -7.21 -1.46
C LEU A 65 10.32 -8.28 -2.51
N ASP A 66 11.17 -7.96 -3.50
CA ASP A 66 11.54 -8.85 -4.60
C ASP A 66 12.47 -9.99 -4.15
N SER A 67 13.29 -9.75 -3.12
CA SER A 67 14.10 -10.82 -2.51
C SER A 67 13.27 -11.85 -1.75
N GLN A 68 11.99 -11.59 -1.46
CA GLN A 68 11.12 -12.57 -0.82
C GLN A 68 10.64 -13.61 -1.82
N LYS A 69 10.60 -14.88 -1.40
CA LYS A 69 10.00 -15.96 -2.20
C LYS A 69 8.50 -15.70 -2.39
N ALA A 70 8.06 -15.59 -3.63
CA ALA A 70 6.65 -15.51 -3.97
C ALA A 70 5.94 -16.85 -3.71
N VAL A 71 4.73 -16.79 -3.18
CA VAL A 71 3.81 -17.94 -3.10
C VAL A 71 3.01 -18.10 -4.40
N PHE A 72 2.88 -17.02 -5.17
CA PHE A 72 2.30 -16.98 -6.50
C PHE A 72 2.88 -15.80 -7.27
N GLU A 73 3.11 -15.98 -8.57
CA GLU A 73 3.61 -14.92 -9.45
C GLU A 73 3.15 -15.16 -10.90
N ASN A 74 2.76 -14.08 -11.57
CA ASN A 74 2.51 -14.03 -13.01
C ASN A 74 2.89 -12.64 -13.56
N ASP A 75 2.57 -12.36 -14.82
CA ASP A 75 2.95 -11.12 -15.52
C ASP A 75 2.44 -9.81 -14.88
N THR A 76 1.44 -9.89 -14.00
CA THR A 76 0.75 -8.70 -13.44
C THR A 76 0.69 -8.67 -11.91
N VAL A 77 0.88 -9.81 -11.25
CA VAL A 77 0.71 -9.95 -9.80
C VAL A 77 1.82 -10.83 -9.22
N ARG A 78 2.49 -10.31 -8.19
CA ARG A 78 3.38 -11.06 -7.30
C ARG A 78 2.79 -11.08 -5.89
N HIS A 79 2.59 -12.27 -5.34
CA HIS A 79 2.07 -12.47 -3.99
C HIS A 79 3.17 -13.07 -3.11
N ILE A 80 3.59 -12.32 -2.09
CA ILE A 80 4.54 -12.75 -1.07
C ILE A 80 3.80 -12.97 0.26
N HIS A 81 4.27 -13.93 1.06
CA HIS A 81 3.67 -14.24 2.36
C HIS A 81 4.72 -14.25 3.47
N PHE A 82 4.47 -13.47 4.53
CA PHE A 82 5.32 -13.44 5.72
C PHE A 82 4.75 -14.36 6.80
N LYS A 83 5.64 -15.09 7.50
CA LYS A 83 5.25 -16.01 8.60
C LYS A 83 4.50 -15.33 9.74
N LYS A 84 4.73 -14.03 9.95
CA LYS A 84 4.08 -13.21 10.98
C LYS A 84 3.50 -11.97 10.30
N PRO A 85 2.34 -11.48 10.75
CA PRO A 85 1.74 -10.27 10.19
C PRO A 85 2.67 -9.06 10.39
N LEU A 86 2.76 -8.22 9.37
CA LEU A 86 3.46 -6.94 9.44
C LEU A 86 2.61 -5.94 10.23
N GLN A 87 3.29 -5.01 10.91
CA GLN A 87 2.61 -3.97 11.66
C GLN A 87 2.45 -2.72 10.79
N ILE A 88 1.22 -2.24 10.68
CA ILE A 88 0.86 -0.99 10.00
C ILE A 88 0.60 0.07 11.07
N VAL A 89 1.21 1.24 10.92
CA VAL A 89 1.02 2.38 11.82
C VAL A 89 0.62 3.57 10.98
N ILE A 90 -0.50 4.22 11.34
CA ILE A 90 -1.03 5.39 10.63
C ILE A 90 -1.25 6.50 11.65
N ASP A 91 -0.71 7.70 11.36
CA ASP A 91 -0.97 8.93 12.08
C ASP A 91 -1.68 9.92 11.15
N GLY A 92 -3.02 9.85 11.15
CA GLY A 92 -3.86 10.68 10.29
C GLY A 92 -3.78 12.17 10.60
N LYS A 93 -3.31 12.58 11.79
CA LYS A 93 -3.10 14.00 12.10
C LYS A 93 -1.86 14.55 11.42
N LYS A 94 -0.83 13.71 11.27
CA LYS A 94 0.43 14.06 10.59
C LYS A 94 0.43 13.68 9.11
N ASN A 95 -0.64 13.05 8.63
CA ASN A 95 -0.72 12.45 7.30
C ASN A 95 0.49 11.55 6.99
N THR A 96 0.90 10.72 7.96
CA THR A 96 2.04 9.81 7.82
C THR A 96 1.65 8.39 8.18
N GLY A 97 2.30 7.42 7.55
CA GLY A 97 2.11 6.02 7.85
C GLY A 97 3.34 5.20 7.51
N VAL A 98 3.51 4.07 8.18
CA VAL A 98 4.61 3.14 7.96
C VAL A 98 4.13 1.70 8.05
N VAL A 99 4.74 0.83 7.23
CA VAL A 99 4.65 -0.62 7.35
C VAL A 99 6.00 -1.13 7.85
N LEU A 100 6.01 -1.80 8.99
CA LEU A 100 7.24 -2.30 9.58
C LEU A 100 7.63 -3.64 8.96
N LYS A 101 8.90 -3.76 8.56
CA LYS A 101 9.50 -5.01 8.10
C LYS A 101 9.38 -6.11 9.17
N PRO A 102 9.43 -7.40 8.78
CA PRO A 102 9.45 -8.51 9.73
C PRO A 102 10.49 -8.31 10.84
N GLY A 103 10.11 -8.60 12.08
CA GLY A 103 10.99 -8.46 13.26
C GLY A 103 10.98 -7.07 13.91
N TYR A 104 10.51 -6.03 13.23
CA TYR A 104 10.36 -4.70 13.81
C TYR A 104 9.00 -4.55 14.52
N LYS A 105 8.98 -3.74 15.58
CA LYS A 105 7.77 -3.39 16.33
C LYS A 105 7.73 -1.90 16.62
N TYR A 106 6.56 -1.31 16.45
CA TYR A 106 6.35 0.09 16.80
C TYR A 106 6.29 0.22 18.32
N ASN A 107 7.18 1.01 18.90
CA ASN A 107 7.16 1.31 20.33
C ASN A 107 6.67 2.73 20.56
N LYS A 108 5.51 2.87 21.22
CA LYS A 108 4.91 4.18 21.53
C LYS A 108 5.71 4.98 22.57
N SER A 109 6.60 4.36 23.34
CA SER A 109 7.26 4.99 24.49
C SER A 109 8.34 6.04 24.16
N LYS A 110 8.59 6.34 22.88
CA LYS A 110 9.60 7.33 22.44
C LYS A 110 9.06 8.70 22.02
N ARG A 111 7.75 8.96 22.14
CA ARG A 111 7.22 10.33 21.98
C ARG A 111 7.44 11.10 23.29
N LYS A 112 8.59 11.80 23.38
CA LYS A 112 8.73 12.98 24.25
C LYS A 112 7.78 14.07 23.77
#